data_AF-Q6LYY2-F1
#
_entry.id   AF-Q6LYY2-F1
#
_cell.length_a   1.000
_cell.length_b   1.000
_cell.length_c   1.000
_cell.angle_alpha   90.00
_cell.angle_beta   90.00
_cell.angle_gamma   90.00
#
_symmetry.space_group_name_H-M   'P 1'
#
loop_
_entity.id
_entity.type
_entity.pdbx_description
1 polymer ?
#
loop_
_entity_poly.entity_id
_entity_poly.type
_entity_poly.pdbx_seq_one_letter_code
_entity_poly.pdbx_strand_id
1 'polypeptide(L)'
;MVLKKIGAVLVIIMMFTGFSVYYSERISEQISSSKPAIFEIQGDNAVMVGIINENIVLEVENLVNSHPNVKTIVMLNVPGSVNSYANLKAARIVRKNNISTIVPKNGYIASGGTVFFCAGVNRTIEEGAKVGVHSWKNDIIKDASKIPKESSFHKPYVEYFNEMGISNEFYWFMISSAPSFGMHYLTDYEIKKYGLVTN
;
A
#
# COMPACT_ATOMS: atom_id res chain seq x y z
N MET A 1 32.29 35.90 26.76
CA MET A 1 32.74 34.49 26.89
C MET A 1 31.47 33.65 27.00
N VAL A 2 30.97 32.83 26.07
CA VAL A 2 31.41 32.30 24.77
C VAL A 2 30.15 32.01 23.93
N LEU A 3 30.30 32.11 22.60
CA LEU A 3 29.35 31.77 21.53
C LEU A 3 29.13 30.24 21.32
N LYS A 4 27.96 29.91 20.75
CA LYS A 4 27.66 28.90 19.69
C LYS A 4 27.69 27.39 20.00
N LYS A 5 26.58 26.72 19.63
CA LYS A 5 26.39 25.77 18.50
C LYS A 5 24.88 25.79 18.14
N ILE A 6 24.40 26.29 16.99
CA ILE A 6 24.40 25.74 15.60
C ILE A 6 23.82 24.30 15.57
N GLY A 7 22.78 23.97 14.80
CA GLY A 7 22.28 24.65 13.61
C GLY A 7 20.85 24.26 13.20
N ALA A 8 20.29 25.18 12.41
CA ALA A 8 19.14 24.99 11.56
C ALA A 8 19.42 23.89 10.52
N VAL A 9 18.39 23.11 10.20
CA VAL A 9 18.26 22.45 8.89
C VAL A 9 16.94 22.91 8.29
N LEU A 10 17.07 23.94 7.45
CA LEU A 10 16.28 24.23 6.25
C LEU A 10 14.85 23.65 6.17
N VAL A 11 13.88 24.41 6.66
CA VAL A 11 12.52 24.40 6.11
C VAL A 11 12.57 25.27 4.85
N ILE A 12 12.73 24.62 3.71
CA ILE A 12 12.74 25.27 2.39
C ILE A 12 11.30 25.65 2.01
N ILE A 13 11.09 26.97 1.93
CA ILE A 13 10.07 27.71 1.14
C ILE A 13 8.67 27.82 1.77
N MET A 14 8.49 28.91 2.53
CA MET A 14 7.23 29.43 3.08
C MET A 14 6.47 30.35 2.10
N MET A 15 5.78 29.81 1.08
CA MET A 15 4.75 30.61 0.38
C MET A 15 3.39 29.90 0.12
N PHE A 16 3.16 28.68 0.63
CA PHE A 16 1.86 27.96 0.57
C PHE A 16 1.45 27.36 1.95
N THR A 17 1.79 28.05 3.03
CA THR A 17 1.99 27.42 4.35
C THR A 17 0.74 26.89 5.03
N GLY A 18 -0.44 27.51 4.89
CA GLY A 18 -1.65 27.02 5.57
C GLY A 18 -2.14 25.66 5.01
N PHE A 19 -2.06 25.47 3.70
CA PHE A 19 -2.49 24.24 3.04
C PHE A 19 -1.49 23.12 3.30
N SER A 20 -0.20 23.34 3.03
CA SER A 20 0.84 22.32 3.21
C SER A 20 1.02 21.85 4.66
N VAL A 21 0.89 22.75 5.66
CA VAL A 21 0.94 22.36 7.08
C VAL A 21 -0.27 21.53 7.47
N TYR A 22 -1.48 21.93 7.05
CA TYR A 22 -2.70 21.17 7.31
C TYR A 22 -2.64 19.73 6.77
N TYR A 23 -2.07 19.55 5.58
CA TYR A 23 -1.85 18.22 5.02
C TYR A 23 -0.85 17.39 5.82
N SER A 24 0.29 17.98 6.20
CA SER A 24 1.28 17.31 7.04
C SER A 24 0.68 16.87 8.38
N GLU A 25 -0.18 17.70 8.99
CA GLU A 25 -0.90 17.34 10.21
C GLU A 25 -1.88 16.20 9.99
N ARG A 26 -2.68 16.24 8.90
CA ARG A 26 -3.62 15.17 8.55
C ARG A 26 -2.92 13.83 8.32
N ILE A 27 -1.80 13.81 7.61
CA ILE A 27 -0.99 12.60 7.39
C ILE A 27 -0.41 12.09 8.71
N SER A 28 0.15 12.98 9.52
CA SER A 28 0.69 12.62 10.84
C SER A 28 -0.39 12.01 11.73
N GLU A 29 -1.58 12.61 11.76
CA GLU A 29 -2.71 12.11 12.53
C GLU A 29 -3.15 10.72 12.04
N GLN A 30 -3.27 10.53 10.73
CA GLN A 30 -3.64 9.26 10.10
C GLN A 30 -2.64 8.14 10.40
N ILE A 31 -1.34 8.43 10.26
CA ILE A 31 -0.26 7.50 10.60
C ILE A 31 -0.37 7.07 12.07
N SER A 32 -0.77 7.97 12.96
CA SER A 32 -0.88 7.72 14.40
C SER A 32 -2.15 6.97 14.84
N SER A 33 -3.22 6.91 14.02
CA SER A 33 -4.57 6.60 14.53
C SER A 33 -5.33 5.45 13.86
N SER A 34 -4.67 4.60 13.04
CA SER A 34 -5.32 3.43 12.40
C SER A 34 -6.65 3.77 11.69
N LYS A 35 -6.76 4.98 11.15
CA LYS A 35 -7.94 5.51 10.50
C LYS A 35 -8.09 4.95 9.07
N PRO A 36 -9.28 5.09 8.45
CA PRO A 36 -9.50 4.66 7.07
C PRO A 36 -8.53 5.32 6.08
N ALA A 37 -8.16 4.57 5.05
CA ALA A 37 -7.21 5.01 4.04
C ALA A 37 -7.69 6.27 3.31
N ILE A 38 -6.76 7.21 3.12
CA ILE A 38 -6.98 8.45 2.37
C ILE A 38 -5.91 8.62 1.30
N PHE A 39 -6.20 9.47 0.32
CA PHE A 39 -5.23 9.99 -0.63
C PHE A 39 -5.00 11.48 -0.39
N GLU A 40 -3.74 11.87 -0.30
CA GLU A 40 -3.31 13.26 -0.34
C GLU A 40 -2.62 13.54 -1.68
N ILE A 41 -3.09 14.57 -2.38
CA ILE A 41 -2.59 14.89 -3.72
C ILE A 41 -1.40 15.86 -3.62
N GLN A 42 -0.28 15.46 -4.21
CA GLN A 42 0.96 16.22 -4.28
C GLN A 42 1.47 16.22 -5.72
N GLY A 43 1.00 17.18 -6.51
CA GLY A 43 1.32 17.26 -7.94
C GLY A 43 0.73 16.07 -8.71
N ASP A 44 1.61 15.27 -9.32
CA ASP A 44 1.26 14.03 -10.03
C ASP A 44 1.29 12.78 -9.12
N ASN A 45 1.52 12.97 -7.81
CA ASN A 45 1.51 11.92 -6.82
C ASN A 45 0.26 11.97 -5.94
N ALA A 46 -0.20 10.80 -5.50
CA ALA A 46 -1.17 10.64 -4.44
C ALA A 46 -0.56 9.85 -3.29
N VAL A 47 -0.29 10.50 -2.16
CA VAL A 47 0.23 9.86 -0.95
C VAL A 47 -0.90 9.13 -0.25
N MET A 48 -0.74 7.82 -0.08
CA MET A 48 -1.71 6.95 0.57
C MET A 48 -1.24 6.59 1.98
N VAL A 49 -2.13 6.83 2.95
CA VAL A 49 -1.96 6.40 4.35
C VAL A 49 -3.28 5.89 4.91
N GLY A 50 -3.22 4.91 5.81
CA GLY A 50 -4.37 4.40 6.57
C GLY A 50 -4.81 2.98 6.18
N ILE A 51 -5.79 2.46 6.90
CA ILE A 51 -6.33 1.10 6.73
C ILE A 51 -7.33 1.08 5.58
N ILE A 52 -7.15 0.14 4.65
CA ILE A 52 -8.07 -0.05 3.54
C ILE A 52 -9.38 -0.66 4.06
N ASN A 53 -10.48 0.07 3.96
CA ASN A 53 -11.82 -0.40 4.30
C ASN A 53 -12.73 -0.39 3.06
N GLU A 54 -14.04 -0.55 3.25
CA GLU A 54 -15.05 -0.53 2.21
C GLU A 54 -15.08 0.77 1.36
N ASN A 55 -14.69 1.90 1.94
CA ASN A 55 -14.72 3.20 1.26
C ASN A 55 -13.62 3.35 0.21
N ILE A 56 -12.59 2.49 0.21
CA ILE A 56 -11.44 2.61 -0.69
C ILE A 56 -11.83 2.64 -2.17
N VAL A 57 -12.92 1.97 -2.54
CA VAL A 57 -13.42 1.97 -3.92
C VAL A 57 -13.81 3.38 -4.33
N LEU A 58 -14.59 4.07 -3.49
CA LEU A 58 -15.01 5.45 -3.72
C LEU A 58 -13.81 6.41 -3.69
N GLU A 59 -12.87 6.22 -2.75
CA GLU A 59 -11.65 7.04 -2.67
C GLU A 59 -10.80 6.92 -3.94
N VAL A 60 -10.63 5.71 -4.49
CA VAL A 60 -9.90 5.51 -5.74
C VAL A 60 -10.68 6.04 -6.94
N GLU A 61 -12.01 5.86 -6.99
CA GLU A 61 -12.85 6.45 -8.04
C GLU A 61 -12.74 7.99 -8.04
N ASN A 62 -12.78 8.62 -6.86
CA ASN A 62 -12.59 10.05 -6.71
C ASN A 62 -11.16 10.47 -7.11
N LEU A 63 -10.15 9.70 -6.73
CA LEU A 63 -8.76 9.96 -7.15
C LEU A 63 -8.64 10.03 -8.67
N VAL A 64 -9.12 9.00 -9.38
CA VAL A 64 -8.96 8.92 -10.84
C VAL A 64 -9.84 9.92 -11.60
N ASN A 65 -11.04 10.23 -11.07
CA ASN A 65 -11.97 11.14 -11.73
C ASN A 65 -11.63 12.62 -11.47
N SER A 66 -11.23 12.97 -10.25
CA SER A 66 -10.97 14.36 -9.86
C SER A 66 -9.51 14.78 -10.02
N HIS A 67 -8.58 13.83 -10.12
CA HIS A 67 -7.15 14.12 -10.24
C HIS A 67 -6.49 13.36 -11.41
N PRO A 68 -6.89 13.62 -12.67
CA PRO A 68 -6.42 12.87 -13.84
C PRO A 68 -4.90 13.00 -14.12
N ASN A 69 -4.26 13.99 -13.50
CA ASN A 69 -2.81 14.21 -13.58
C ASN A 69 -2.03 13.27 -12.66
N VAL A 70 -2.67 12.62 -11.68
CA VAL A 70 -1.98 11.67 -10.81
C VAL A 70 -1.53 10.47 -11.64
N LYS A 71 -0.23 10.17 -11.56
CA LYS A 71 0.41 9.03 -12.22
C LYS A 71 0.94 8.00 -11.23
N THR A 72 1.13 8.39 -9.97
CA THR A 72 1.76 7.52 -8.98
C THR A 72 1.02 7.60 -7.64
N ILE A 73 0.76 6.45 -7.04
CA ILE A 73 0.35 6.34 -5.64
C ILE A 73 1.59 6.04 -4.79
N VAL A 74 1.92 6.95 -3.88
CA VAL A 74 3.01 6.80 -2.91
C VAL A 74 2.45 6.19 -1.64
N MET A 75 2.70 4.90 -1.42
CA MET A 75 2.16 4.13 -0.29
C MET A 75 3.05 4.30 0.95
N LEU A 76 2.82 5.38 1.69
CA LEU A 76 3.65 5.75 2.83
C LEU A 76 3.39 4.89 4.08
N ASN A 77 2.12 4.65 4.42
CA ASN A 77 1.77 3.80 5.56
C ASN A 77 0.40 3.14 5.33
N VAL A 78 0.40 1.95 4.73
CA VAL A 78 -0.81 1.20 4.35
C VAL A 78 -0.77 -0.18 5.01
N PRO A 79 -1.16 -0.29 6.29
CA PRO A 79 -0.89 -1.48 7.11
C PRO A 79 -1.74 -2.71 6.76
N GLY A 80 -2.76 -2.56 5.91
CA GLY A 80 -3.60 -3.67 5.52
C GLY A 80 -4.99 -3.26 5.09
N SER A 81 -5.85 -4.27 4.92
CA SER A 81 -7.26 -4.09 4.60
C SER A 81 -8.13 -4.86 5.58
N VAL A 82 -9.26 -4.26 5.97
CA VAL A 82 -10.35 -4.95 6.68
C VAL A 82 -11.43 -5.47 5.74
N ASN A 83 -11.43 -5.01 4.48
CA ASN A 83 -12.35 -5.49 3.44
C ASN A 83 -11.57 -5.87 2.18
N SER A 84 -11.29 -7.16 2.02
CA SER A 84 -10.52 -7.68 0.89
C SER A 84 -11.22 -7.50 -0.46
N TYR A 85 -12.56 -7.61 -0.51
CA TYR A 85 -13.29 -7.42 -1.76
C TYR A 85 -13.17 -5.99 -2.28
N ALA A 86 -13.38 -5.01 -1.40
CA ALA A 86 -13.21 -3.60 -1.73
C ALA A 86 -11.77 -3.29 -2.15
N ASN A 87 -10.79 -3.88 -1.44
CA ASN A 87 -9.38 -3.75 -1.77
C ASN A 87 -9.05 -4.24 -3.20
N LEU A 88 -9.44 -5.48 -3.53
CA LEU A 88 -9.22 -6.05 -4.86
C LEU A 88 -9.94 -5.27 -5.97
N LYS A 89 -11.14 -4.74 -5.68
CA LYS A 89 -11.89 -3.91 -6.63
C LYS A 89 -11.19 -2.57 -6.89
N ALA A 90 -10.82 -1.85 -5.84
CA ALA A 90 -10.14 -0.55 -5.95
C ALA A 90 -8.77 -0.70 -6.63
N ALA A 91 -8.02 -1.75 -6.28
CA ALA A 91 -6.75 -2.06 -6.92
C ALA A 91 -6.88 -2.29 -8.44
N ARG A 92 -7.96 -2.94 -8.91
CA ARG A 92 -8.22 -3.08 -10.35
C ARG A 92 -8.53 -1.73 -11.03
N ILE A 93 -9.17 -0.80 -10.32
CA ILE A 93 -9.40 0.57 -10.84
C ILE A 93 -8.07 1.29 -11.02
N VAL A 94 -7.14 1.18 -10.06
CA VAL A 94 -5.77 1.71 -10.17
C VAL A 94 -5.07 1.15 -11.40
N ARG A 95 -5.07 -0.19 -11.57
CA ARG A 95 -4.45 -0.87 -12.71
C ARG A 95 -5.05 -0.40 -14.04
N LYS A 96 -6.38 -0.32 -14.15
CA LYS A 96 -7.09 0.11 -15.37
C LYS A 96 -6.75 1.54 -15.79
N ASN A 97 -6.41 2.41 -14.83
CA ASN A 97 -6.07 3.81 -15.09
C ASN A 97 -4.57 4.07 -15.27
N ASN A 98 -3.76 3.01 -15.44
CA ASN A 98 -2.31 3.12 -15.67
C ASN A 98 -1.55 3.90 -14.59
N ILE A 99 -2.01 3.79 -13.33
CA ILE A 99 -1.35 4.42 -12.19
C ILE A 99 -0.26 3.49 -11.66
N SER A 100 0.92 4.06 -11.39
CA SER A 100 2.07 3.37 -10.79
C SER A 100 1.94 3.37 -9.26
N THR A 101 2.63 2.44 -8.60
CA THR A 101 2.71 2.39 -7.13
C THR A 101 4.17 2.41 -6.69
N ILE A 102 4.43 3.13 -5.61
CA ILE A 102 5.75 3.17 -4.97
C ILE A 102 5.63 3.05 -3.46
N VAL A 103 6.51 2.26 -2.86
CA VAL A 103 6.75 2.28 -1.41
C VAL A 103 8.06 3.04 -1.20
N PRO A 104 8.03 4.26 -0.62
CA PRO A 104 9.24 5.03 -0.39
C PRO A 104 10.11 4.37 0.69
N LYS A 105 11.35 4.83 0.85
CA LYS A 105 12.33 4.26 1.80
C LYS A 105 11.84 4.19 3.25
N ASN A 106 11.03 5.15 3.68
CA ASN A 106 10.40 5.16 5.00
C ASN A 106 8.97 4.58 5.00
N GLY A 107 8.57 3.97 3.88
CA GLY A 107 7.25 3.45 3.64
C GLY A 107 7.02 2.10 4.31
N TYR A 108 5.76 1.88 4.70
CA TYR A 108 5.30 0.64 5.27
C TYR A 108 4.02 0.20 4.55
N ILE A 109 4.04 -1.00 3.98
CA ILE A 109 2.85 -1.68 3.51
C ILE A 109 2.80 -3.08 4.09
N ALA A 110 1.61 -3.56 4.40
CA ALA A 110 1.44 -4.94 4.84
C ALA A 110 0.07 -5.48 4.43
N SER A 111 -0.05 -6.81 4.39
CA SER A 111 -1.35 -7.49 4.22
C SER A 111 -2.08 -6.99 2.95
N GLY A 112 -3.33 -6.54 3.07
CA GLY A 112 -4.06 -5.88 1.99
C GLY A 112 -3.35 -4.69 1.33
N GLY A 113 -2.47 -3.97 2.04
CA GLY A 113 -1.63 -2.92 1.45
C GLY A 113 -0.60 -3.48 0.46
N THR A 114 -0.01 -4.63 0.75
CA THR A 114 0.88 -5.36 -0.19
C THR A 114 0.12 -5.85 -1.42
N VAL A 115 -1.13 -6.31 -1.22
CA VAL A 115 -2.01 -6.66 -2.33
C VAL A 115 -2.32 -5.43 -3.19
N PHE A 116 -2.72 -4.31 -2.59
CA PHE A 116 -3.01 -3.06 -3.32
C PHE A 116 -1.79 -2.53 -4.07
N PHE A 117 -0.60 -2.59 -3.48
CA PHE A 117 0.66 -2.20 -4.12
C PHE A 117 0.88 -2.92 -5.46
N CYS A 118 0.49 -4.20 -5.55
CA CYS A 118 0.64 -4.98 -6.78
C CYS A 118 -0.17 -4.42 -7.97
N ALA A 119 -1.15 -3.54 -7.72
CA ALA A 119 -1.97 -2.87 -8.72
C ALA A 119 -1.19 -1.97 -9.69
N GLY A 120 -0.06 -1.42 -9.25
CA GLY A 120 0.71 -0.47 -10.04
C GLY A 120 1.10 -1.05 -11.40
N VAL A 121 1.01 -0.23 -12.45
CA VAL A 121 1.54 -0.63 -13.78
C VAL A 121 3.06 -0.66 -13.78
N ASN A 122 3.68 0.30 -13.09
CA ASN A 122 5.06 0.21 -12.62
C ASN A 122 5.06 0.15 -11.09
N ARG A 123 5.93 -0.68 -10.53
CA ARG A 123 5.98 -0.96 -9.10
C ARG A 123 7.40 -0.79 -8.60
N THR A 124 7.59 0.12 -7.65
CA THR A 124 8.91 0.39 -7.03
C THR A 124 8.83 0.20 -5.52
N ILE A 125 9.82 -0.49 -4.96
CA ILE A 125 10.04 -0.58 -3.51
C ILE A 125 11.44 -0.02 -3.27
N GLU A 126 11.54 1.11 -2.57
CA GLU A 126 12.83 1.71 -2.26
C GLU A 126 13.56 0.96 -1.13
N GLU A 127 14.88 0.97 -1.17
CA GLU A 127 15.72 0.35 -0.14
C GLU A 127 15.43 0.95 1.24
N GLY A 128 15.00 0.11 2.18
CA GLY A 128 14.60 0.48 3.55
C GLY A 128 13.09 0.40 3.80
N ALA A 129 12.28 0.34 2.74
CA ALA A 129 10.85 0.13 2.84
C ALA A 129 10.52 -1.22 3.51
N LYS A 130 9.40 -1.27 4.24
CA LYS A 130 8.91 -2.50 4.88
C LYS A 130 7.68 -3.03 4.14
N VAL A 131 7.80 -4.24 3.61
CA VAL A 131 6.72 -4.93 2.88
C VAL A 131 6.36 -6.20 3.61
N GLY A 132 5.19 -6.22 4.25
CA GLY A 132 4.72 -7.33 5.06
C GLY A 132 3.67 -8.18 4.36
N VAL A 133 3.71 -9.49 4.58
CA VAL A 133 2.67 -10.44 4.15
C VAL A 133 2.32 -11.39 5.29
N HIS A 134 1.09 -11.89 5.26
CA HIS A 134 0.62 -12.96 6.13
C HIS A 134 -0.66 -13.58 5.56
N SER A 135 -1.08 -14.69 6.13
CA SER A 135 -2.36 -15.32 5.84
C SER A 135 -3.56 -14.41 6.16
N TRP A 136 -4.55 -14.32 5.29
CA TRP A 136 -5.76 -13.56 5.59
C TRP A 136 -6.74 -14.38 6.44
N LYS A 137 -7.69 -13.68 7.06
CA LYS A 137 -8.79 -14.26 7.85
C LYS A 137 -10.09 -13.50 7.58
N ASN A 138 -11.22 -14.12 7.91
CA ASN A 138 -12.53 -13.50 7.97
C ASN A 138 -13.33 -14.11 9.14
N ASP A 139 -14.63 -13.81 9.23
CA ASP A 139 -15.49 -14.27 10.33
C ASP A 139 -15.61 -15.80 10.43
N ILE A 140 -15.36 -16.52 9.33
CA ILE A 140 -15.48 -17.97 9.24
C ILE A 140 -14.09 -18.64 9.20
N ILE A 141 -13.17 -18.07 8.43
CA ILE A 141 -11.83 -18.58 8.15
C ILE A 141 -10.84 -17.87 9.08
N LYS A 142 -10.28 -18.61 10.03
CA LYS A 142 -9.28 -18.07 10.97
C LYS A 142 -7.90 -17.89 10.33
N ASP A 143 -7.58 -18.69 9.32
CA ASP A 143 -6.29 -18.66 8.64
C ASP A 143 -6.41 -19.31 7.25
N ALA A 144 -6.16 -18.54 6.20
CA ALA A 144 -6.21 -19.00 4.81
C ALA A 144 -5.21 -20.10 4.47
N SER A 145 -4.11 -20.24 5.22
CA SER A 145 -3.14 -21.34 5.02
C SER A 145 -3.71 -22.71 5.35
N LYS A 146 -4.82 -22.74 6.09
CA LYS A 146 -5.46 -23.97 6.58
C LYS A 146 -6.66 -24.41 5.74
N ILE A 147 -7.07 -23.60 4.77
CA ILE A 147 -8.18 -23.97 3.89
C ILE A 147 -7.66 -24.88 2.76
N PRO A 148 -8.44 -25.87 2.28
CA PRO A 148 -8.03 -26.73 1.18
C PRO A 148 -7.69 -25.92 -0.08
N LYS A 149 -6.64 -26.32 -0.82
CA LYS A 149 -6.15 -25.58 -1.99
C LYS A 149 -7.19 -25.44 -3.11
N GLU A 150 -8.12 -26.38 -3.19
CA GLU A 150 -9.21 -26.44 -4.16
C GLU A 150 -10.38 -25.52 -3.77
N SER A 151 -10.32 -24.90 -2.59
CA SER A 151 -11.36 -23.99 -2.11
C SER A 151 -11.50 -22.77 -3.00
N SER A 152 -12.74 -22.43 -3.36
CA SER A 152 -13.07 -21.26 -4.16
C SER A 152 -12.68 -19.93 -3.51
N PHE A 153 -12.43 -19.90 -2.19
CA PHE A 153 -11.97 -18.71 -1.48
C PHE A 153 -10.58 -18.22 -1.96
N HIS A 154 -9.76 -19.09 -2.53
CA HIS A 154 -8.46 -18.71 -3.08
C HIS A 154 -8.56 -17.99 -4.43
N LYS A 155 -9.59 -18.32 -5.21
CA LYS A 155 -9.73 -17.94 -6.61
C LYS A 155 -9.63 -16.42 -6.85
N PRO A 156 -10.32 -15.53 -6.09
CA PRO A 156 -10.24 -14.09 -6.33
C PRO A 156 -8.83 -13.51 -6.20
N TYR A 157 -7.99 -14.06 -5.32
CA TYR A 157 -6.61 -13.60 -5.14
C TYR A 157 -5.67 -14.16 -6.21
N VAL A 158 -5.81 -15.44 -6.56
CA VAL A 158 -5.01 -16.06 -7.63
C VAL A 158 -5.25 -15.34 -8.95
N GLU A 159 -6.52 -15.08 -9.29
CA GLU A 159 -6.89 -14.30 -10.47
C GLU A 159 -6.33 -12.89 -10.41
N TYR A 160 -6.47 -12.21 -9.27
CA TYR A 160 -5.94 -10.86 -9.09
C TYR A 160 -4.42 -10.80 -9.32
N PHE A 161 -3.63 -11.67 -8.69
CA PHE A 161 -2.17 -11.65 -8.87
C PHE A 161 -1.77 -11.96 -10.32
N ASN A 162 -2.47 -12.89 -10.98
CA ASN A 162 -2.27 -13.17 -12.39
C ASN A 162 -2.56 -11.94 -13.28
N GLU A 163 -3.68 -11.24 -13.04
CA GLU A 163 -3.99 -9.97 -13.74
C GLU A 163 -2.93 -8.89 -13.52
N MET A 164 -2.28 -8.87 -12.36
CA MET A 164 -1.23 -7.90 -12.03
C MET A 164 0.15 -8.28 -12.59
N GLY A 165 0.29 -9.43 -13.25
CA GLY A 165 1.58 -9.95 -13.72
C GLY A 165 2.52 -10.32 -12.57
N ILE A 166 1.96 -10.78 -11.45
CA ILE A 166 2.70 -11.33 -10.31
C ILE A 166 2.75 -12.85 -10.47
N SER A 167 3.85 -13.48 -10.03
CA SER A 167 3.96 -14.94 -10.05
C SER A 167 2.79 -15.60 -9.33
N ASN A 168 2.18 -16.63 -9.95
CA ASN A 168 1.10 -17.40 -9.35
C ASN A 168 1.51 -18.13 -8.06
N GLU A 169 2.81 -18.30 -7.82
CA GLU A 169 3.33 -18.84 -6.57
C GLU A 169 3.20 -17.86 -5.39
N PHE A 170 3.16 -16.55 -5.67
CA PHE A 170 3.20 -15.52 -4.64
C PHE A 170 2.03 -15.63 -3.68
N TYR A 171 0.82 -15.89 -4.17
CA TYR A 171 -0.36 -16.02 -3.30
C TYR A 171 -0.16 -17.13 -2.26
N TRP A 172 0.33 -18.29 -2.70
CA TRP A 172 0.54 -19.44 -1.84
C TRP A 172 1.65 -19.21 -0.84
N PHE A 173 2.73 -18.56 -1.28
CA PHE A 173 3.79 -18.10 -0.39
C PHE A 173 3.26 -17.10 0.64
N MET A 174 2.52 -16.07 0.20
CA MET A 174 1.95 -15.02 1.03
C MET A 174 1.14 -15.61 2.19
N ILE A 175 0.22 -16.54 1.90
CA ILE A 175 -0.63 -17.14 2.95
C ILE A 175 0.11 -18.16 3.82
N SER A 176 1.19 -18.78 3.35
CA SER A 176 1.94 -19.79 4.13
C SER A 176 3.12 -19.23 4.93
N SER A 177 3.61 -18.04 4.57
CA SER A 177 4.79 -17.40 5.17
C SER A 177 4.61 -16.98 6.63
N ALA A 178 3.39 -16.58 7.02
CA ALA A 178 3.04 -16.23 8.39
C ALA A 178 1.55 -16.49 8.66
N PRO A 179 1.17 -16.88 9.89
CA PRO A 179 -0.23 -17.05 10.27
C PRO A 179 -0.96 -15.70 10.26
N SER A 180 -2.29 -15.71 10.35
CA SER A 180 -3.12 -14.50 10.23
C SER A 180 -2.94 -13.43 11.31
N PHE A 181 -2.24 -13.78 12.40
CA PHE A 181 -1.85 -12.88 13.49
C PHE A 181 -0.35 -12.56 13.50
N GLY A 182 0.42 -13.11 12.57
CA GLY A 182 1.85 -12.89 12.41
C GLY A 182 2.17 -11.93 11.26
N MET A 183 3.46 -11.80 10.96
CA MET A 183 3.95 -11.03 9.83
C MET A 183 5.23 -11.65 9.30
N HIS A 184 5.31 -11.84 7.99
CA HIS A 184 6.56 -12.12 7.27
C HIS A 184 6.94 -10.86 6.48
N TYR A 185 8.12 -10.30 6.74
CA TYR A 185 8.65 -9.20 5.96
C TYR A 185 9.44 -9.74 4.78
N LEU A 186 9.09 -9.31 3.58
CA LEU A 186 9.72 -9.80 2.36
C LEU A 186 11.18 -9.39 2.30
N THR A 187 12.01 -10.32 1.86
CA THR A 187 13.39 -10.06 1.46
C THR A 187 13.46 -9.53 0.03
N ASP A 188 14.56 -8.87 -0.34
CA ASP A 188 14.80 -8.44 -1.73
C ASP A 188 14.75 -9.61 -2.72
N TYR A 189 15.22 -10.78 -2.29
CA TYR A 189 15.15 -12.00 -3.09
C TYR A 189 13.70 -12.39 -3.38
N GLU A 190 12.83 -12.40 -2.36
CA GLU A 190 11.41 -12.74 -2.53
C GLU A 190 10.66 -11.71 -3.37
N ILE A 191 10.93 -10.41 -3.15
CA ILE A 191 10.38 -9.31 -3.95
C ILE A 191 10.67 -9.53 -5.44
N LYS A 192 11.93 -9.87 -5.78
CA LYS A 192 12.34 -10.17 -7.16
C LYS A 192 11.77 -11.49 -7.67
N LYS A 193 11.87 -12.57 -6.89
CA LYS A 193 11.39 -13.92 -7.25
C LYS A 193 9.93 -13.91 -7.68
N TYR A 194 9.10 -13.17 -6.96
CA TYR A 194 7.66 -13.13 -7.21
C TYR A 194 7.22 -12.02 -8.16
N GLY A 195 8.16 -11.17 -8.62
CA GLY A 195 7.89 -10.10 -9.58
C GLY A 195 7.15 -8.90 -8.99
N LEU A 196 7.30 -8.61 -7.70
CA LEU A 196 6.59 -7.50 -7.05
C LEU A 196 7.05 -6.12 -7.55
N VAL A 197 8.26 -6.03 -8.09
CA VAL A 197 8.81 -4.83 -8.70
C VAL A 197 8.92 -4.99 -10.22
N THR A 198 8.88 -3.88 -10.95
CA THR A 198 8.96 -3.87 -12.42
C THR A 198 10.20 -3.17 -12.97
N ASN A 199 11.07 -2.70 -12.08
CA ASN A 199 12.33 -2.02 -12.37
C ASN A 199 13.56 -2.92 -12.14
#